data_AF-A0A536H2E3-F1
#
_entry.id   AF-A0A536H2E3-F1
#
_cell.length_a   1.000
_cell.length_b   1.000
_cell.length_c   1.000
_cell.angle_alpha   90.00
_cell.angle_beta   90.00
_cell.angle_gamma   90.00
#
_symmetry.space_group_name_H-M   'P 1'
#
loop_
_entity.id
_entity.type
_entity.pdbx_description
1 polymer ?
#
loop_
_entity_poly.entity_id
_entity_poly.type
_entity_poly.pdbx_seq_one_letter_code
_entity_poly.pdbx_strand_id
1 'polypeptide(L)'
;MPGEVTLTHQVGKEYMPVTGGSQLAYVLLEAQPTEMMAQVRMPLNFALVLDHSGSMKGAKLKNVKEAVKMVIDRLEPTDYVSVVIFDDTSQVIIPSMPANDKPGMKAAIDQIRDAGGTTMSLGMIQGLNELRRWNIPHAINRMILLTDGVTYGDSERCRQLARDAAAAGIAIYPLGIGSDWDEDLLDTVGQLSGGMPAEFIRNASDALTIFQQQLQSAVDVAVRNTTLIMRLPVGVTPKKAVKVLPIISDLGQSVLSDRQIVIPLGDLEKDKPQSVLVELMIDPRPAGLFRIGQAELSYDVPIAGLVSESIRDDIKVTFTQDANQAAAVNATVMNFAEKANAHRLVTRVLDEYKRTGKATTRLAPNVTRVLDEETQAALDQINQGQQISQEQVKSIGNKTRKLTQRLDDILP
;
A
#
# COMPACT_ATOMS: atom_id res chain seq x y z
N MET A 1 0.32 26.72 -14.48
CA MET A 1 0.75 25.80 -13.40
C MET A 1 0.77 24.41 -14.01
N PRO A 2 1.75 23.55 -13.67
CA PRO A 2 1.72 22.17 -14.12
C PRO A 2 0.40 21.56 -13.63
N GLY A 3 -0.40 21.07 -14.57
CA GLY A 3 -1.79 20.65 -14.37
C GLY A 3 -1.93 19.14 -14.33
N GLU A 4 -0.87 18.41 -14.00
CA GLU A 4 -0.80 16.94 -14.05
C GLU A 4 -1.18 16.29 -12.72
N VAL A 5 -0.96 16.99 -11.61
CA VAL A 5 -1.23 16.50 -10.25
C VAL A 5 -1.92 17.58 -9.43
N THR A 6 -2.85 17.18 -8.56
CA THR A 6 -3.36 18.03 -7.48
C THR A 6 -2.75 17.64 -6.15
N LEU A 7 -2.45 18.65 -5.33
CA LEU A 7 -2.09 18.50 -3.92
C LEU A 7 -3.04 19.38 -3.13
N THR A 8 -3.80 18.77 -2.23
CA THR A 8 -4.76 19.48 -1.38
C THR A 8 -4.54 19.11 0.08
N HIS A 9 -5.05 19.96 0.98
CA HIS A 9 -5.05 19.69 2.41
C HIS A 9 -6.42 19.92 3.03
N GLN A 10 -6.67 19.19 4.11
CA GLN A 10 -7.74 19.48 5.08
C GLN A 10 -7.16 19.41 6.48
N VAL A 11 -7.67 20.24 7.40
CA VAL A 11 -7.27 20.24 8.80
C VAL A 11 -8.41 19.73 9.68
N GLY A 12 -8.08 19.00 10.74
CA GLY A 12 -9.07 18.50 11.69
C GLY A 12 -9.84 19.62 12.40
N LYS A 13 -9.21 20.78 12.55
CA LYS A 13 -9.81 22.02 13.06
C LYS A 13 -9.26 23.22 12.30
N GLU A 14 -10.14 23.98 11.66
CA GLU A 14 -9.77 25.28 11.07
C GLU A 14 -9.50 26.34 12.15
N TYR A 15 -10.19 26.21 13.29
CA TYR A 15 -10.08 27.10 14.44
C TYR A 15 -9.56 26.32 15.65
N MET A 16 -8.37 26.69 16.13
CA MET A 16 -7.77 26.14 17.35
C MET A 16 -7.96 27.12 18.51
N PRO A 17 -8.29 26.66 19.72
CA PRO A 17 -8.41 27.57 20.86
C PRO A 17 -7.04 28.14 21.27
N VAL A 18 -7.02 29.39 21.71
CA VAL A 18 -5.83 29.96 22.38
C VAL A 18 -5.70 29.32 23.76
N THR A 19 -4.66 28.52 23.97
CA THR A 19 -4.38 27.84 25.24
C THR A 19 -2.90 28.01 25.62
N GLY A 20 -2.57 27.76 26.89
CA GLY A 20 -1.19 27.83 27.39
C GLY A 20 -0.33 26.59 27.13
N GLY A 21 -0.88 25.54 26.53
CA GLY A 21 -0.18 24.29 26.24
C GLY A 21 -0.12 23.97 24.75
N SER A 22 0.79 23.09 24.35
CA SER A 22 0.85 22.61 22.97
C SER A 22 -0.39 21.78 22.62
N GLN A 23 -0.85 21.89 21.38
CA GLN A 23 -2.10 21.30 20.92
C GLN A 23 -1.86 20.35 19.75
N LEU A 24 -2.63 19.25 19.70
CA LEU A 24 -2.60 18.30 18.60
C LEU A 24 -3.44 18.82 17.43
N ALA A 25 -2.86 18.86 16.25
CA ALA A 25 -3.55 19.12 14.99
C ALA A 25 -3.43 17.89 14.06
N TYR A 26 -4.52 17.60 13.36
CA TYR A 26 -4.56 16.61 12.30
C TYR A 26 -4.55 17.34 10.96
N VAL A 27 -3.65 16.96 10.06
CA VAL A 27 -3.58 17.46 8.70
C VAL A 27 -3.69 16.29 7.75
N LEU A 28 -4.74 16.25 6.94
CA LEU A 28 -4.90 15.31 5.84
C LEU A 28 -4.35 15.97 4.58
N LEU A 29 -3.34 15.35 3.98
CA LEU A 29 -2.79 15.74 2.69
C LEU A 29 -3.21 14.72 1.65
N GLU A 30 -3.62 15.19 0.49
CA GLU A 30 -4.08 14.33 -0.60
C GLU A 30 -3.40 14.70 -1.91
N ALA A 31 -2.89 13.68 -2.60
CA ALA A 31 -2.28 13.79 -3.90
C ALA A 31 -2.97 12.87 -4.90
N GLN A 32 -3.32 13.38 -6.07
CA GLN A 32 -3.88 12.58 -7.16
C GLN A 32 -3.56 13.18 -8.53
N PRO A 33 -3.39 12.35 -9.57
CA PRO A 33 -3.30 12.84 -10.94
C PRO A 33 -4.57 13.60 -11.32
N THR A 34 -4.45 14.61 -12.17
CA THR A 34 -5.61 15.32 -12.73
C THR A 34 -6.27 14.50 -13.84
N GLU A 35 -7.49 14.90 -14.23
CA GLU A 35 -8.18 14.33 -15.40
C GLU A 35 -7.35 14.43 -16.70
N MET A 36 -6.45 15.42 -16.81
CA MET A 36 -5.55 15.52 -17.97
C MET A 36 -4.67 14.28 -18.12
N MET A 37 -4.32 13.64 -17.01
CA MET A 37 -3.51 12.42 -16.98
C MET A 37 -4.35 11.14 -17.16
N ALA A 38 -5.68 11.22 -17.16
CA ALA A 38 -6.57 10.06 -17.25
C ALA A 38 -6.39 9.26 -18.56
N GLN A 39 -6.00 9.93 -19.64
CA GLN A 39 -5.81 9.31 -20.96
C GLN A 39 -4.39 8.76 -21.20
N VAL A 40 -3.46 8.96 -20.28
CA VAL A 40 -2.07 8.50 -20.40
C VAL A 40 -1.97 7.02 -20.04
N ARG A 41 -1.49 6.17 -20.96
CA ARG A 41 -1.17 4.77 -20.64
C ARG A 41 0.32 4.53 -20.87
N MET A 42 1.02 4.09 -19.82
CA MET A 42 2.40 3.62 -19.92
C MET A 42 2.43 2.13 -20.24
N PRO A 43 3.38 1.65 -21.06
CA PRO A 43 3.57 0.22 -21.27
C PRO A 43 3.83 -0.51 -19.95
N LEU A 44 3.28 -1.71 -19.81
CA LEU A 44 3.55 -2.55 -18.65
C LEU A 44 4.72 -3.49 -18.92
N ASN A 45 5.52 -3.77 -17.90
CA ASN A 45 6.51 -4.83 -17.90
C ASN A 45 6.28 -5.67 -16.65
N PHE A 46 5.65 -6.82 -16.82
CA PHE A 46 5.24 -7.70 -15.72
C PHE A 46 6.13 -8.94 -15.60
N ALA A 47 6.51 -9.25 -14.37
CA ALA A 47 6.96 -10.59 -14.00
C ALA A 47 5.96 -11.21 -13.03
N LEU A 48 5.29 -12.27 -13.49
CA LEU A 48 4.43 -13.10 -12.65
C LEU A 48 5.30 -14.21 -12.08
N VAL A 49 5.64 -14.10 -10.79
CA VAL A 49 6.51 -15.04 -10.06
C VAL A 49 5.62 -15.88 -9.16
N LEU A 50 5.43 -17.15 -9.54
CA LEU A 50 4.36 -17.99 -9.03
C LEU A 50 4.93 -19.19 -8.28
N ASP A 51 4.54 -19.34 -7.02
CA ASP A 51 4.77 -20.57 -6.27
C ASP A 51 3.95 -21.71 -6.92
N HIS A 52 4.62 -22.83 -7.20
CA HIS A 52 3.97 -24.07 -7.62
C HIS A 52 4.34 -25.25 -6.72
N SER A 53 4.74 -24.98 -5.47
CA SER A 53 4.99 -25.96 -4.43
C SER A 53 3.84 -26.97 -4.27
N GLY A 54 4.11 -28.12 -3.66
CA GLY A 54 3.09 -29.16 -3.45
C GLY A 54 1.81 -28.68 -2.73
N SER A 55 1.88 -27.60 -1.92
CA SER A 55 0.73 -26.98 -1.25
C SER A 55 -0.23 -26.26 -2.20
N MET A 56 0.24 -25.88 -3.39
CA MET A 56 -0.53 -25.23 -4.45
C MET A 56 -1.39 -26.20 -5.27
N LYS A 57 -1.31 -27.52 -5.02
CA LYS A 57 -2.04 -28.53 -5.77
C LYS A 57 -3.56 -28.29 -5.84
N GLY A 58 -4.16 -28.72 -6.94
CA GLY A 58 -5.61 -28.73 -7.11
C GLY A 58 -6.18 -27.35 -7.40
N ALA A 59 -7.14 -26.90 -6.58
CA ALA A 59 -7.91 -25.69 -6.86
C ALA A 59 -7.06 -24.40 -6.81
N LYS A 60 -6.03 -24.34 -5.94
CA LYS A 60 -5.14 -23.17 -5.83
C LYS A 60 -4.40 -22.90 -7.13
N LEU A 61 -3.60 -23.86 -7.62
CA LEU A 61 -2.87 -23.73 -8.87
C LEU A 61 -3.80 -23.54 -10.07
N LYS A 62 -4.96 -24.23 -10.10
CA LYS A 62 -5.96 -24.03 -11.16
C LYS A 62 -6.41 -22.58 -11.22
N ASN A 63 -6.78 -21.97 -10.09
CA ASN A 63 -7.27 -20.61 -10.06
C ASN A 63 -6.17 -19.58 -10.34
N VAL A 64 -4.93 -19.83 -9.90
CA VAL A 64 -3.77 -19.00 -10.27
C VAL A 64 -3.53 -19.03 -11.77
N LYS A 65 -3.57 -20.21 -12.40
CA LYS A 65 -3.44 -20.34 -13.86
C LYS A 65 -4.52 -19.54 -14.60
N GLU A 66 -5.77 -19.62 -14.17
CA GLU A 66 -6.86 -18.83 -14.76
C GLU A 66 -6.68 -17.32 -14.54
N ALA A 67 -6.22 -16.90 -13.36
CA ALA A 67 -5.91 -15.50 -13.07
C ALA A 67 -4.77 -14.97 -13.96
N VAL A 68 -3.71 -15.76 -14.16
CA VAL A 68 -2.58 -15.41 -15.04
C VAL A 68 -3.02 -15.31 -16.50
N LYS A 69 -3.83 -16.26 -16.98
CA LYS A 69 -4.38 -16.20 -18.35
C LYS A 69 -5.24 -14.95 -18.55
N MET A 70 -6.03 -14.57 -17.56
CA MET A 70 -6.82 -13.34 -17.61
C MET A 70 -5.93 -12.09 -17.68
N VAL A 71 -4.82 -12.04 -16.92
CA VAL A 71 -3.85 -10.95 -17.04
C VAL A 71 -3.31 -10.89 -18.46
N ILE A 72 -2.85 -12.02 -19.02
CA ILE A 72 -2.34 -12.11 -20.40
C ILE A 72 -3.39 -11.61 -21.41
N ASP A 73 -4.67 -11.96 -21.23
CA ASP A 73 -5.74 -11.54 -22.13
C ASP A 73 -5.96 -10.02 -22.13
N ARG A 74 -5.68 -9.35 -21.01
CA ARG A 74 -5.86 -7.89 -20.85
C ARG A 74 -4.62 -7.06 -21.22
N LEU A 75 -3.45 -7.67 -21.36
CA LEU A 75 -2.24 -6.94 -21.80
C LEU A 75 -2.38 -6.46 -23.24
N GLU A 76 -1.82 -5.28 -23.52
CA GLU A 76 -1.70 -4.73 -24.88
C GLU A 76 -0.45 -5.30 -25.58
N PRO A 77 -0.40 -5.30 -26.93
CA PRO A 77 0.80 -5.76 -27.66
C PRO A 77 2.08 -4.97 -27.35
N THR A 78 1.96 -3.78 -26.78
CA THR A 78 3.06 -2.92 -26.30
C THR A 78 3.57 -3.30 -24.91
N ASP A 79 2.81 -4.12 -24.17
CA ASP A 79 3.20 -4.60 -22.84
C ASP A 79 4.08 -5.85 -22.96
N TYR A 80 4.92 -6.03 -21.95
CA TYR A 80 5.81 -7.17 -21.80
C TYR A 80 5.39 -8.01 -20.60
N VAL A 81 5.49 -9.31 -20.75
CA VAL A 81 5.19 -10.26 -19.68
C VAL A 81 6.19 -11.39 -19.67
N SER A 82 6.58 -11.78 -18.46
CA SER A 82 7.30 -13.00 -18.16
C SER A 82 6.56 -13.78 -17.09
N VAL A 83 6.67 -15.10 -17.14
CA VAL A 83 6.12 -15.98 -16.11
C VAL A 83 7.22 -16.90 -15.63
N VAL A 84 7.48 -16.80 -14.33
CA VAL A 84 8.45 -17.58 -13.60
C VAL A 84 7.70 -18.42 -12.59
N ILE A 85 8.00 -19.71 -12.54
CA ILE A 85 7.53 -20.59 -11.47
C ILE A 85 8.70 -20.91 -10.55
N PHE A 86 8.43 -21.08 -9.25
CA PHE A 86 9.44 -21.48 -8.29
C PHE A 86 8.91 -22.51 -7.28
N ASP A 87 9.82 -23.37 -6.88
CA ASP A 87 9.69 -24.36 -5.82
C ASP A 87 11.03 -24.38 -5.02
N ASP A 88 11.69 -25.52 -4.88
CA ASP A 88 13.11 -25.62 -4.48
C ASP A 88 14.10 -25.20 -5.59
N THR A 89 13.59 -24.97 -6.80
CA THR A 89 14.28 -24.42 -7.97
C THR A 89 13.48 -23.25 -8.56
N SER A 90 13.90 -22.73 -9.71
CA SER A 90 13.11 -21.74 -10.46
C SER A 90 13.22 -21.96 -11.95
N GLN A 91 12.10 -21.80 -12.66
CA GLN A 91 12.01 -22.00 -14.10
C GLN A 91 11.25 -20.85 -14.76
N VAL A 92 11.77 -20.36 -15.88
CA VAL A 92 11.08 -19.40 -16.75
C VAL A 92 10.16 -20.19 -17.69
N ILE A 93 8.84 -20.02 -17.54
CA ILE A 93 7.81 -20.64 -18.39
C ILE A 93 7.54 -19.78 -19.62
N ILE A 94 7.49 -18.47 -19.41
CA ILE A 94 7.39 -17.48 -20.49
C ILE A 94 8.55 -16.49 -20.28
N PRO A 95 9.56 -16.47 -21.17
CA PRO A 95 10.60 -15.44 -21.13
C PRO A 95 9.98 -14.07 -21.41
N SER A 96 10.59 -13.00 -20.90
CA SER A 96 10.09 -11.64 -21.11
C SER A 96 9.98 -11.34 -22.60
N MET A 97 8.74 -11.13 -23.05
CA MET A 97 8.40 -10.88 -24.44
C MET A 97 7.13 -10.03 -24.54
N PRO A 98 6.90 -9.34 -25.69
CA PRO A 98 5.66 -8.63 -25.94
C PRO A 98 4.43 -9.54 -25.85
N ALA A 99 3.31 -9.03 -25.34
CA ALA A 99 2.05 -9.78 -25.16
C ALA A 99 1.25 -9.95 -26.47
N ASN A 100 1.91 -10.40 -27.55
CA ASN A 100 1.30 -10.59 -28.88
C ASN A 100 0.85 -12.03 -29.16
N ASP A 101 1.58 -13.05 -28.70
CA ASP A 101 1.20 -14.48 -28.80
C ASP A 101 0.45 -14.95 -27.55
N LYS A 102 -0.72 -14.36 -27.31
CA LYS A 102 -1.57 -14.73 -26.17
C LYS A 102 -1.95 -16.22 -26.18
N PRO A 103 -2.33 -16.86 -27.30
CA PRO A 103 -2.63 -18.29 -27.32
C PRO A 103 -1.46 -19.17 -26.91
N GLY A 104 -0.26 -18.92 -27.45
CA GLY A 104 0.95 -19.68 -27.09
C GLY A 104 1.34 -19.50 -25.62
N MET A 105 1.27 -18.27 -25.10
CA MET A 105 1.49 -18.01 -23.68
C MET A 105 0.51 -18.80 -22.80
N LYS A 106 -0.80 -18.78 -23.10
CA LYS A 106 -1.80 -19.52 -22.31
C LYS A 106 -1.58 -21.03 -22.38
N ALA A 107 -1.16 -21.56 -23.52
CA ALA A 107 -0.79 -22.97 -23.65
C ALA A 107 0.42 -23.35 -22.79
N ALA A 108 1.42 -22.47 -22.66
CA ALA A 108 2.56 -22.67 -21.76
C ALA A 108 2.12 -22.68 -20.28
N ILE A 109 1.22 -21.77 -19.89
CA ILE A 109 0.64 -21.76 -18.53
C ILE A 109 -0.10 -23.06 -18.23
N ASP A 110 -0.82 -23.62 -19.19
CA ASP A 110 -1.54 -24.88 -19.02
C ASP A 110 -0.63 -26.08 -18.70
N GLN A 111 0.66 -26.01 -19.03
CA GLN A 111 1.63 -27.07 -18.74
C GLN A 111 2.19 -27.01 -17.30
N ILE A 112 1.96 -25.92 -16.57
CA ILE A 112 2.43 -25.79 -15.17
C ILE A 112 1.75 -26.85 -14.30
N ARG A 113 2.57 -27.58 -13.55
CA ARG A 113 2.18 -28.61 -12.57
C ARG A 113 2.82 -28.29 -11.22
N ASP A 114 2.17 -28.73 -10.15
CA ASP A 114 2.74 -28.62 -8.81
C ASP A 114 3.99 -29.51 -8.67
N ALA A 115 5.00 -29.01 -7.95
CA ALA A 115 6.23 -29.73 -7.64
C ALA A 115 6.88 -29.17 -6.38
N GLY A 116 7.70 -29.99 -5.69
CA GLY A 116 8.77 -29.48 -4.83
C GLY A 116 8.40 -28.65 -3.59
N GLY A 117 9.45 -28.04 -3.03
CA GLY A 117 9.44 -27.18 -1.84
C GLY A 117 9.23 -25.69 -2.17
N THR A 118 9.70 -24.78 -1.33
CA THR A 118 9.49 -23.32 -1.52
C THR A 118 10.76 -22.52 -1.18
N THR A 119 11.42 -21.96 -2.20
CA THR A 119 12.58 -21.05 -2.10
C THR A 119 12.29 -19.77 -2.88
N MET A 120 11.63 -18.83 -2.21
CA MET A 120 11.09 -17.60 -2.80
C MET A 120 12.16 -16.73 -3.45
N SER A 121 13.37 -16.66 -2.88
CA SER A 121 14.45 -15.84 -3.42
C SER A 121 14.87 -16.24 -4.83
N LEU A 122 14.77 -17.53 -5.20
CA LEU A 122 15.10 -18.01 -6.55
C LEU A 122 14.11 -17.47 -7.58
N GLY A 123 12.81 -17.54 -7.28
CA GLY A 123 11.76 -16.96 -8.10
C GLY A 123 11.92 -15.45 -8.26
N MET A 124 12.18 -14.74 -7.17
CA MET A 124 12.43 -13.29 -7.21
C MET A 124 13.64 -12.93 -8.07
N ILE A 125 14.75 -13.66 -7.98
CA ILE A 125 15.94 -13.41 -8.81
C ILE A 125 15.60 -13.53 -10.29
N GLN A 126 14.94 -14.62 -10.70
CA GLN A 126 14.58 -14.83 -12.10
C GLN A 126 13.57 -13.79 -12.58
N GLY A 127 12.56 -13.45 -11.77
CA GLY A 127 11.60 -12.40 -12.10
C GLY A 127 12.28 -11.03 -12.30
N LEU A 128 13.22 -10.67 -11.42
CA LEU A 128 14.00 -9.43 -11.57
C LEU A 128 14.88 -9.45 -12.82
N ASN A 129 15.48 -10.59 -13.17
CA ASN A 129 16.26 -10.73 -14.39
C ASN A 129 15.39 -10.54 -15.64
N GLU A 130 14.20 -11.15 -15.68
CA GLU A 130 13.28 -11.00 -16.81
C GLU A 130 12.73 -9.57 -16.95
N LEU A 131 12.46 -8.87 -15.83
CA LEU A 131 12.08 -7.46 -15.85
C LEU A 131 13.18 -6.54 -16.38
N ARG A 132 14.45 -6.87 -16.10
CA ARG A 132 15.62 -6.08 -16.55
C ARG A 132 16.10 -6.45 -17.95
N ARG A 133 15.51 -7.49 -18.56
CA ARG A 133 15.94 -8.03 -19.86
C ARG A 133 15.83 -7.03 -21.00
N TRP A 134 14.81 -6.17 -20.93
CA TRP A 134 14.52 -5.17 -21.94
C TRP A 134 14.53 -3.78 -21.30
N ASN A 135 15.15 -2.82 -21.98
CA ASN A 135 14.99 -1.42 -21.63
C ASN A 135 13.73 -0.87 -22.33
N ILE A 136 12.58 -0.97 -21.67
CA ILE A 136 11.31 -0.50 -22.21
C ILE A 136 11.08 0.94 -21.72
N PRO A 137 11.10 1.94 -22.60
CA PRO A 137 10.97 3.34 -22.20
C PRO A 137 9.68 3.59 -21.42
N HIS A 138 9.82 4.28 -20.28
CA HIS A 138 8.70 4.69 -19.42
C HIS A 138 7.84 3.55 -18.87
N ALA A 139 8.27 2.29 -18.98
CA ALA A 139 7.45 1.16 -18.57
C ALA A 139 7.24 1.11 -17.05
N ILE A 140 6.06 0.63 -16.67
CA ILE A 140 5.76 0.25 -15.29
C ILE A 140 6.30 -1.16 -15.07
N ASN A 141 7.45 -1.24 -14.39
CA ASN A 141 8.06 -2.52 -14.04
C ASN A 141 7.44 -3.02 -12.73
N ARG A 142 6.73 -4.14 -12.80
CA ARG A 142 6.04 -4.70 -11.63
C ARG A 142 6.22 -6.20 -11.56
N MET A 143 6.59 -6.67 -10.37
CA MET A 143 6.58 -8.09 -10.04
C MET A 143 5.33 -8.41 -9.23
N ILE A 144 4.55 -9.39 -9.68
CA ILE A 144 3.52 -10.03 -8.86
C ILE A 144 4.12 -11.29 -8.28
N LEU A 145 4.31 -11.33 -6.97
CA LEU A 145 4.90 -12.47 -6.26
C LEU A 145 3.80 -13.23 -5.53
N LEU A 146 3.49 -14.44 -5.97
CA LEU A 146 2.44 -15.26 -5.36
C LEU A 146 3.04 -16.44 -4.61
N THR A 147 2.61 -16.64 -3.36
CA THR A 147 3.00 -17.78 -2.51
C THR A 147 1.83 -18.23 -1.64
N ASP A 148 1.81 -19.51 -1.26
CA ASP A 148 0.92 -20.04 -0.22
C ASP A 148 1.66 -20.55 1.02
N GLY A 149 2.99 -20.41 1.06
CA GLY A 149 3.85 -20.95 2.10
C GLY A 149 4.98 -20.03 2.56
N VAL A 150 5.69 -20.50 3.60
CA VAL A 150 6.91 -19.86 4.12
C VAL A 150 8.11 -20.30 3.30
N THR A 151 9.03 -19.38 3.08
CA THR A 151 10.32 -19.67 2.44
C THR A 151 11.35 -20.12 3.47
N TYR A 152 12.17 -21.12 3.14
CA TYR A 152 13.10 -21.73 4.11
C TYR A 152 14.50 -21.13 4.03
N GLY A 153 14.86 -20.31 5.01
CA GLY A 153 16.26 -19.88 5.24
C GLY A 153 16.77 -18.76 4.33
N ASP A 154 15.91 -18.10 3.53
CA ASP A 154 16.27 -17.05 2.58
C ASP A 154 15.50 -15.72 2.75
N SER A 155 14.81 -15.53 3.87
CA SER A 155 14.03 -14.30 4.17
C SER A 155 14.87 -13.01 4.07
N GLU A 156 16.12 -13.01 4.56
CA GLU A 156 17.03 -11.86 4.42
C GLU A 156 17.42 -11.60 2.96
N ARG A 157 17.55 -12.66 2.16
CA ARG A 157 17.83 -12.54 0.74
C ARG A 157 16.65 -11.91 0.01
N CYS A 158 15.42 -12.32 0.33
CA CYS A 158 14.21 -11.68 -0.21
C CYS A 158 14.15 -10.19 0.15
N ARG A 159 14.47 -9.80 1.40
CA ARG A 159 14.56 -8.39 1.81
C ARG A 159 15.62 -7.61 1.02
N GLN A 160 16.77 -8.22 0.75
CA GLN A 160 17.80 -7.58 -0.07
C GLN A 160 17.35 -7.42 -1.53
N LEU A 161 16.76 -8.46 -2.13
CA LEU A 161 16.23 -8.41 -3.49
C LEU A 161 15.13 -7.35 -3.64
N ALA A 162 14.31 -7.13 -2.61
CA ALA A 162 13.32 -6.05 -2.60
C ALA A 162 13.98 -4.67 -2.66
N ARG A 163 15.08 -4.44 -1.92
CA ARG A 163 15.85 -3.19 -2.02
C ARG A 163 16.50 -3.01 -3.39
N ASP A 164 17.04 -4.08 -3.96
CA ASP A 164 17.61 -4.06 -5.31
C ASP A 164 16.54 -3.80 -6.38
N ALA A 165 15.30 -4.26 -6.15
CA ALA A 165 14.14 -3.98 -6.99
C ALA A 165 13.76 -2.51 -6.93
N ALA A 166 13.66 -1.92 -5.73
CA ALA A 166 13.40 -0.49 -5.56
C ALA A 166 14.46 0.38 -6.26
N ALA A 167 15.74 0.04 -6.09
CA ALA A 167 16.84 0.75 -6.75
C ALA A 167 16.77 0.68 -8.29
N ALA A 168 16.12 -0.36 -8.84
CA ALA A 168 15.88 -0.53 -10.27
C ALA A 168 14.50 0.02 -10.73
N GLY A 169 13.74 0.67 -9.85
CA GLY A 169 12.39 1.15 -10.17
C GLY A 169 11.38 0.03 -10.44
N ILE A 170 11.56 -1.11 -9.77
CA ILE A 170 10.70 -2.31 -9.85
C ILE A 170 9.93 -2.46 -8.53
N ALA A 171 8.61 -2.30 -8.60
CA ALA A 171 7.73 -2.53 -7.46
C ALA A 171 7.31 -4.01 -7.37
N ILE A 172 7.33 -4.58 -6.16
CA ILE A 172 6.90 -5.96 -5.89
C ILE A 172 5.56 -5.91 -5.15
N TYR A 173 4.60 -6.68 -5.64
CA TYR A 173 3.26 -6.83 -5.07
C TYR A 173 3.06 -8.29 -4.65
N PRO A 174 3.26 -8.60 -3.35
CA PRO A 174 3.09 -9.93 -2.82
C PRO A 174 1.62 -10.31 -2.67
N LEU A 175 1.27 -11.53 -3.06
CA LEU A 175 -0.04 -12.13 -2.93
C LEU A 175 0.09 -13.43 -2.13
N GLY A 176 -0.56 -13.50 -0.97
CA GLY A 176 -0.52 -14.65 -0.09
C GLY A 176 -1.81 -15.45 -0.14
N ILE A 177 -1.77 -16.72 -0.56
CA ILE A 177 -2.94 -17.61 -0.57
C ILE A 177 -3.02 -18.41 0.74
N GLY A 178 -4.19 -18.42 1.39
CA GLY A 178 -4.41 -19.20 2.61
C GLY A 178 -3.63 -18.65 3.82
N SER A 179 -3.44 -19.46 4.86
CA SER A 179 -2.87 -19.00 6.13
C SER A 179 -1.37 -19.22 6.29
N ASP A 180 -0.71 -19.97 5.41
CA ASP A 180 0.56 -20.62 5.76
C ASP A 180 1.81 -19.86 5.30
N TRP A 181 1.65 -18.67 4.72
CA TRP A 181 2.75 -17.79 4.31
C TRP A 181 3.21 -16.82 5.41
N ASP A 182 4.45 -16.33 5.30
CA ASP A 182 5.04 -15.38 6.24
C ASP A 182 4.56 -13.94 5.94
N GLU A 183 3.63 -13.43 6.76
CA GLU A 183 3.03 -12.10 6.59
C GLU A 183 4.05 -10.97 6.74
N ASP A 184 4.88 -11.05 7.78
CA ASP A 184 5.86 -10.03 8.10
C ASP A 184 6.91 -9.93 6.99
N LEU A 185 7.36 -11.07 6.46
CA LEU A 185 8.27 -11.10 5.31
C LEU A 185 7.66 -10.47 4.06
N LEU A 186 6.46 -10.91 3.66
CA LEU A 186 5.86 -10.42 2.42
C LEU A 186 5.52 -8.92 2.52
N ASP A 187 4.96 -8.47 3.64
CA ASP A 187 4.72 -7.04 3.87
C ASP A 187 6.01 -6.23 3.74
N THR A 188 7.10 -6.72 4.34
CA THR A 188 8.41 -6.07 4.28
C THR A 188 8.96 -6.07 2.85
N VAL A 189 8.82 -7.17 2.09
CA VAL A 189 9.26 -7.25 0.69
C VAL A 189 8.52 -6.24 -0.18
N GLY A 190 7.19 -6.16 -0.03
CA GLY A 190 6.36 -5.19 -0.73
C GLY A 190 6.80 -3.76 -0.43
N GLN A 191 6.90 -3.40 0.85
CA GLN A 191 7.31 -2.06 1.30
C GLN A 191 8.73 -1.68 0.86
N LEU A 192 9.72 -2.57 1.02
CA LEU A 192 11.12 -2.29 0.66
C LEU A 192 11.31 -2.10 -0.85
N SER A 193 10.45 -2.69 -1.67
CA SER A 193 10.49 -2.54 -3.13
C SER A 193 9.79 -1.28 -3.66
N GLY A 194 9.14 -0.50 -2.79
CA GLY A 194 8.25 0.59 -3.21
C GLY A 194 6.89 0.13 -3.74
N GLY A 195 6.57 -1.15 -3.58
CA GLY A 195 5.25 -1.71 -3.85
C GLY A 195 4.33 -1.61 -2.64
N MET A 196 3.40 -2.56 -2.53
CA MET A 196 2.39 -2.58 -1.47
C MET A 196 2.58 -3.78 -0.53
N PRO A 197 2.11 -3.68 0.73
CA PRO A 197 2.04 -4.83 1.63
C PRO A 197 1.29 -6.02 0.99
N ALA A 198 1.46 -7.20 1.58
CA ALA A 198 0.89 -8.43 1.05
C ALA A 198 -0.64 -8.39 1.03
N GLU A 199 -1.22 -8.75 -0.10
CA GLU A 199 -2.66 -8.91 -0.25
C GLU A 199 -3.06 -10.35 0.09
N PHE A 200 -3.96 -10.52 1.05
CA PHE A 200 -4.42 -11.84 1.50
C PHE A 200 -5.54 -12.38 0.60
N ILE A 201 -5.27 -13.50 -0.07
CA ILE A 201 -6.22 -14.30 -0.83
C ILE A 201 -6.78 -15.39 0.09
N ARG A 202 -7.97 -15.16 0.65
CA ARG A 202 -8.63 -16.11 1.57
C ARG A 202 -9.00 -17.39 0.83
N ASN A 203 -9.73 -17.27 -0.27
CA ASN A 203 -10.09 -18.40 -1.12
C ASN A 203 -9.37 -18.28 -2.45
N ALA A 204 -8.92 -19.41 -3.01
CA ALA A 204 -8.27 -19.42 -4.31
C ALA A 204 -9.15 -18.80 -5.42
N SER A 205 -10.48 -18.81 -5.29
CA SER A 205 -11.40 -18.15 -6.22
C SER A 205 -11.21 -16.63 -6.30
N ASP A 206 -10.71 -16.01 -5.23
CA ASP A 206 -10.54 -14.57 -5.11
C ASP A 206 -9.28 -14.09 -5.84
N ALA A 207 -8.38 -15.02 -6.18
CA ALA A 207 -7.14 -14.74 -6.90
C ALA A 207 -7.41 -14.01 -8.22
N LEU A 208 -8.45 -14.40 -8.96
CA LEU A 208 -8.81 -13.75 -10.22
C LEU A 208 -9.09 -12.25 -10.03
N THR A 209 -9.95 -11.92 -9.06
CA THR A 209 -10.33 -10.53 -8.74
C THR A 209 -9.12 -9.72 -8.28
N ILE A 210 -8.27 -10.31 -7.43
CA ILE A 210 -7.07 -9.62 -6.93
C ILE A 210 -6.06 -9.37 -8.06
N PHE A 211 -5.83 -10.34 -8.95
CA PHE A 211 -4.98 -10.11 -10.13
C PHE A 211 -5.55 -9.04 -11.06
N GLN A 212 -6.87 -8.99 -11.24
CA GLN A 212 -7.52 -7.91 -12.00
C GLN A 212 -7.24 -6.54 -11.38
N GLN A 213 -7.37 -6.42 -10.07
CA GLN A 213 -7.08 -5.18 -9.35
C GLN A 213 -5.60 -4.79 -9.48
N GLN A 214 -4.67 -5.74 -9.37
CA GLN A 214 -3.24 -5.46 -9.52
C GLN A 214 -2.85 -5.04 -10.94
N LEU A 215 -3.45 -5.65 -11.96
CA LEU A 215 -3.25 -5.25 -13.34
C LEU A 215 -3.84 -3.85 -13.58
N GLN A 216 -5.08 -3.62 -13.16
CA GLN A 216 -5.74 -2.32 -13.34
C GLN A 216 -4.97 -1.20 -12.64
N SER A 217 -4.50 -1.43 -11.41
CA SER A 217 -3.61 -0.51 -10.69
C SER A 217 -2.35 -0.16 -11.48
N ALA A 218 -1.76 -1.12 -12.20
CA ALA A 218 -0.57 -0.85 -13.01
C ALA A 218 -0.91 -0.02 -14.27
N VAL A 219 -2.03 -0.33 -14.93
CA VAL A 219 -2.53 0.42 -16.10
C VAL A 219 -2.87 1.86 -15.73
N ASP A 220 -3.39 2.06 -14.52
CA ASP A 220 -3.83 3.36 -14.04
C ASP A 220 -2.68 4.25 -13.57
N VAL A 221 -1.44 3.74 -13.47
CA VAL A 221 -0.29 4.58 -13.10
C VAL A 221 -0.12 5.69 -14.14
N ALA A 222 -0.12 6.94 -13.68
CA ALA A 222 0.07 8.11 -14.54
C ALA A 222 1.28 8.94 -14.14
N VAL A 223 1.61 8.98 -12.85
CA VAL A 223 2.67 9.80 -12.26
C VAL A 223 3.56 8.93 -11.41
N ARG A 224 4.87 9.17 -11.46
CA ARG A 224 5.88 8.29 -10.85
C ARG A 224 6.82 9.04 -9.91
N ASN A 225 7.53 8.27 -9.09
CA ASN A 225 8.56 8.76 -8.17
C ASN A 225 8.07 9.89 -7.25
N THR A 226 6.80 9.81 -6.85
CA THR A 226 6.15 10.87 -6.10
C THR A 226 6.65 10.89 -4.66
N THR A 227 7.10 12.05 -4.21
CA THR A 227 7.54 12.30 -2.83
C THR A 227 6.80 13.50 -2.25
N LEU A 228 6.19 13.31 -1.10
CA LEU A 228 5.53 14.36 -0.33
C LEU A 228 6.48 14.87 0.76
N ILE A 229 6.77 16.16 0.72
CA ILE A 229 7.66 16.86 1.65
C ILE A 229 6.82 17.91 2.38
N MET A 230 6.61 17.75 3.69
CA MET A 230 5.99 18.78 4.53
C MET A 230 7.06 19.50 5.34
N ARG A 231 7.27 20.78 5.08
CA ARG A 231 8.17 21.64 5.87
C ARG A 231 7.41 22.27 7.03
N LEU A 232 8.00 22.24 8.21
CA LEU A 232 7.38 22.69 9.46
C LEU A 232 8.04 23.98 9.96
N PRO A 233 7.26 25.00 10.34
CA PRO A 233 7.79 26.22 10.96
C PRO A 233 8.19 25.96 12.42
N VAL A 234 8.98 26.89 12.98
CA VAL A 234 9.37 26.85 14.40
C VAL A 234 8.13 26.81 15.29
N GLY A 235 8.14 25.93 16.29
CA GLY A 235 7.02 25.70 17.21
C GLY A 235 5.94 24.77 16.69
N VAL A 236 6.22 24.02 15.62
CA VAL A 236 5.41 22.89 15.15
C VAL A 236 6.30 21.68 15.02
N THR A 237 5.94 20.58 15.68
CA THR A 237 6.70 19.33 15.66
C THR A 237 5.83 18.18 15.16
N PRO A 238 6.39 17.26 14.35
CA PRO A 238 5.63 16.10 13.90
C PRO A 238 5.57 15.06 15.00
N LYS A 239 4.39 14.47 15.19
CA LYS A 239 4.18 13.36 16.12
C LYS A 239 4.02 12.04 15.38
N LYS A 240 3.30 12.05 14.25
CA LYS A 240 3.02 10.85 13.46
C LYS A 240 2.69 11.20 12.01
N ALA A 241 3.02 10.31 11.09
CA ALA A 241 2.47 10.30 9.73
C ALA A 241 1.95 8.89 9.39
N VAL A 242 0.76 8.82 8.81
CA VAL A 242 0.11 7.56 8.43
C VAL A 242 -0.45 7.72 7.03
N LYS A 243 -0.07 6.85 6.10
CA LYS A 243 -0.78 6.75 4.82
C LYS A 243 -2.16 6.18 5.13
N VAL A 244 -3.22 6.86 4.73
CA VAL A 244 -4.60 6.45 4.99
C VAL A 244 -5.33 6.03 3.72
N LEU A 245 -4.88 6.45 2.54
CA LEU A 245 -5.33 5.93 1.26
C LEU A 245 -4.13 5.53 0.37
N PRO A 246 -4.24 4.43 -0.40
CA PRO A 246 -5.42 3.59 -0.57
C PRO A 246 -5.63 2.58 0.57
N ILE A 247 -4.65 2.37 1.45
CA ILE A 247 -4.78 1.58 2.67
C ILE A 247 -4.08 2.29 3.82
N ILE A 248 -4.44 1.92 5.04
CA ILE A 248 -3.75 2.35 6.26
C ILE A 248 -2.38 1.66 6.31
N SER A 249 -1.32 2.48 6.33
CA SER A 249 0.06 2.04 6.52
C SER A 249 0.80 3.03 7.41
N ASP A 250 1.37 2.54 8.51
CA ASP A 250 2.20 3.35 9.41
C ASP A 250 3.57 3.59 8.77
N LEU A 251 3.95 4.86 8.60
CA LEU A 251 5.19 5.23 7.91
C LEU A 251 6.40 5.22 8.85
N GLY A 252 6.18 4.98 10.15
CA GLY A 252 7.25 4.94 11.15
C GLY A 252 7.85 6.31 11.46
N GLN A 253 8.93 6.30 12.24
CA GLN A 253 9.62 7.52 12.69
C GLN A 253 10.68 8.01 11.70
N SER A 254 11.14 7.16 10.78
CA SER A 254 12.20 7.49 9.81
C SER A 254 11.80 8.59 8.83
N VAL A 255 10.50 8.76 8.58
CA VAL A 255 9.96 9.83 7.73
C VAL A 255 9.85 11.17 8.45
N LEU A 256 10.04 11.21 9.78
CA LEU A 256 9.85 12.39 10.62
C LEU A 256 11.20 13.01 11.00
N SER A 257 11.27 14.32 10.95
CA SER A 257 12.36 15.11 11.53
C SER A 257 11.80 16.40 12.13
N ASP A 258 12.55 17.08 12.98
CA ASP A 258 12.08 18.28 13.70
C ASP A 258 11.53 19.39 12.81
N ARG A 259 11.97 19.47 11.54
CA ARG A 259 11.62 20.55 10.61
C ARG A 259 10.97 20.10 9.31
N GLN A 260 10.93 18.80 9.05
CA GLN A 260 10.33 18.28 7.83
C GLN A 260 9.84 16.85 8.00
N ILE A 261 8.84 16.50 7.20
CA ILE A 261 8.33 15.14 7.03
C ILE A 261 8.54 14.79 5.56
N VAL A 262 9.19 13.66 5.27
CA VAL A 262 9.48 13.23 3.89
C VAL A 262 8.90 11.84 3.67
N ILE A 263 7.90 11.75 2.81
CA ILE A 263 7.11 10.54 2.60
C ILE A 263 7.18 10.16 1.12
N PRO A 264 7.82 9.03 0.77
CA PRO A 264 7.70 8.47 -0.56
C PRO A 264 6.27 7.95 -0.75
N LEU A 265 5.56 8.53 -1.72
CA LEU A 265 4.22 8.08 -2.13
C LEU A 265 4.30 7.05 -3.27
N GLY A 266 5.39 7.08 -4.04
CA GLY A 266 5.63 6.17 -5.15
C GLY A 266 4.84 6.57 -6.39
N ASP A 267 4.20 5.59 -7.02
CA ASP A 267 3.38 5.83 -8.20
C ASP A 267 1.98 6.35 -7.79
N LEU A 268 1.46 7.33 -8.53
CA LEU A 268 0.06 7.76 -8.41
C LEU A 268 -0.76 7.18 -9.55
N GLU A 269 -1.90 6.61 -9.17
CA GLU A 269 -2.88 5.98 -10.05
C GLU A 269 -3.99 6.99 -10.38
N LYS A 270 -4.55 6.89 -11.59
CA LYS A 270 -5.74 7.63 -11.99
C LYS A 270 -6.91 7.30 -11.07
N ASP A 271 -7.71 8.31 -10.76
CA ASP A 271 -8.95 8.21 -9.99
C ASP A 271 -8.79 7.52 -8.62
N LYS A 272 -7.55 7.45 -8.10
CA LYS A 272 -7.21 6.84 -6.82
C LYS A 272 -6.28 7.75 -6.04
N PRO A 273 -6.82 8.62 -5.19
CA PRO A 273 -6.01 9.51 -4.39
C PRO A 273 -5.11 8.74 -3.43
N GLN A 274 -3.93 9.31 -3.20
CA GLN A 274 -3.09 8.93 -2.09
C GLN A 274 -3.17 9.99 -1.00
N SER A 275 -3.62 9.58 0.18
CA SER A 275 -3.85 10.50 1.28
C SER A 275 -3.02 10.10 2.50
N VAL A 276 -2.40 11.10 3.12
CA VAL A 276 -1.56 10.97 4.31
C VAL A 276 -2.15 11.81 5.42
N LEU A 277 -2.39 11.18 6.57
CA LEU A 277 -2.75 11.86 7.80
C LEU A 277 -1.50 12.13 8.63
N VAL A 278 -1.26 13.41 8.92
CA VAL A 278 -0.16 13.88 9.76
C VAL A 278 -0.71 14.40 11.09
N GLU A 279 -0.14 13.92 12.18
CA GLU A 279 -0.33 14.44 13.53
C GLU A 279 0.79 15.42 13.88
N LEU A 280 0.43 16.67 14.16
CA LEU A 280 1.35 17.74 14.53
C LEU A 280 1.08 18.22 15.96
N MET A 281 2.13 18.47 16.73
CA MET A 281 2.05 19.23 17.97
C MET A 281 2.41 20.68 17.68
N ILE A 282 1.51 21.60 18.02
CA ILE A 282 1.69 23.04 17.79
C ILE A 282 1.82 23.73 19.14
N ASP A 283 2.90 24.47 19.33
CA ASP A 283 3.13 25.27 20.53
C ASP A 283 2.10 26.40 20.69
N PRO A 284 1.90 26.92 21.92
CA PRO A 284 0.98 28.02 22.17
C PRO A 284 1.16 29.20 21.22
N ARG A 285 0.05 29.67 20.63
CA ARG A 285 0.00 30.85 19.77
C ARG A 285 -1.03 31.85 20.29
N PRO A 286 -0.81 33.16 20.11
CA PRO A 286 -1.86 34.15 20.30
C PRO A 286 -2.96 33.98 19.24
N ALA A 287 -4.07 34.70 19.40
CA ALA A 287 -5.13 34.70 18.38
C ALA A 287 -4.60 35.24 17.04
N GLY A 288 -4.96 34.59 15.93
CA GLY A 288 -4.53 34.96 14.59
C GLY A 288 -4.37 33.77 13.63
N LEU A 289 -4.12 34.05 12.36
CA LEU A 289 -3.88 33.04 11.32
C LEU A 289 -2.39 32.68 11.26
N PHE A 290 -2.08 31.40 11.42
CA PHE A 290 -0.71 30.89 11.39
C PHE A 290 -0.54 29.78 10.37
N ARG A 291 0.56 29.82 9.61
CA ARG A 291 1.01 28.65 8.83
C ARG A 291 1.55 27.61 9.80
N ILE A 292 1.09 26.38 9.69
CA ILE A 292 1.54 25.23 10.49
C ILE A 292 2.36 24.23 9.67
N GLY A 293 2.36 24.35 8.35
CA GLY A 293 3.21 23.59 7.46
C GLY A 293 3.13 24.12 6.03
N GLN A 294 4.06 23.68 5.20
CA GLN A 294 3.97 23.81 3.74
C GLN A 294 4.23 22.44 3.15
N ALA A 295 3.25 21.88 2.44
CA ALA A 295 3.41 20.65 1.70
C ALA A 295 3.96 20.98 0.31
N GLU A 296 4.90 20.14 -0.15
CA GLU A 296 5.52 20.17 -1.46
C GLU A 296 5.46 18.74 -1.98
N LEU A 297 4.87 18.56 -3.16
CA LEU A 297 4.83 17.27 -3.84
C LEU A 297 5.80 17.35 -5.01
N SER A 298 6.78 16.44 -5.05
CA SER A 298 7.73 16.27 -6.14
C SER A 298 7.38 15.01 -6.92
N TYR A 299 7.40 15.04 -8.25
CA TYR A 299 6.98 13.91 -9.08
C TYR A 299 7.56 13.94 -10.51
N ASP A 300 7.44 12.82 -11.21
CA ASP A 300 7.79 12.66 -12.63
C ASP A 300 6.53 12.32 -13.45
N VAL A 301 6.46 12.84 -14.68
CA VAL A 301 5.42 12.50 -15.67
C VAL A 301 6.12 11.93 -16.91
N PRO A 302 6.45 10.62 -16.90
CA PRO A 302 7.34 10.02 -17.90
C PRO A 302 6.85 10.20 -19.34
N ILE A 303 5.54 10.08 -19.58
CA ILE A 303 4.98 10.20 -20.94
C ILE A 303 5.17 11.61 -21.52
N ALA A 304 5.22 12.63 -20.67
CA ALA A 304 5.39 14.02 -21.04
C ALA A 304 6.87 14.44 -21.01
N GLY A 305 7.78 13.53 -20.64
CA GLY A 305 9.20 13.82 -20.47
C GLY A 305 9.49 14.77 -19.30
N LEU A 306 8.54 14.97 -18.39
CA LEU A 306 8.70 15.86 -17.23
C LEU A 306 9.32 15.08 -16.07
N VAL A 307 10.32 15.68 -15.43
CA VAL A 307 11.09 15.07 -14.35
C VAL A 307 11.28 16.09 -13.24
N SER A 308 11.07 15.69 -11.99
CA SER A 308 11.21 16.53 -10.81
C SER A 308 10.31 17.78 -10.84
N GLU A 309 9.10 17.63 -11.39
CA GLU A 309 8.06 18.65 -11.28
C GLU A 309 7.62 18.78 -9.83
N SER A 310 7.13 19.97 -9.45
CA SER A 310 6.68 20.20 -8.10
C SER A 310 5.50 21.15 -7.99
N ILE A 311 4.64 20.87 -7.01
CA ILE A 311 3.52 21.74 -6.59
C ILE A 311 3.56 21.92 -5.08
N ARG A 312 3.07 23.06 -4.60
CA ARG A 312 3.12 23.43 -3.19
C ARG A 312 1.76 23.88 -2.67
N ASP A 313 1.53 23.61 -1.40
CA ASP A 313 0.30 23.95 -0.70
C ASP A 313 0.63 24.45 0.73
N ASP A 314 0.05 25.59 1.11
CA ASP A 314 0.29 26.24 2.39
C ASP A 314 -0.81 25.89 3.39
N ILE A 315 -0.42 25.25 4.50
CA ILE A 315 -1.36 24.75 5.49
C ILE A 315 -1.45 25.76 6.63
N LYS A 316 -2.63 26.34 6.83
CA LYS A 316 -2.86 27.40 7.82
C LYS A 316 -4.03 27.05 8.74
N VAL A 317 -3.95 27.48 9.99
CA VAL A 317 -5.02 27.38 10.98
C VAL A 317 -5.18 28.71 11.72
N THR A 318 -6.41 28.99 12.16
CA THR A 318 -6.72 30.20 12.92
C THR A 318 -6.76 29.88 14.40
N PHE A 319 -6.00 30.60 15.22
CA PHE A 319 -6.13 30.55 16.67
C PHE A 319 -7.18 31.56 17.13
N THR A 320 -8.16 31.12 17.92
CA THR A 320 -9.32 31.92 18.34
C THR A 320 -9.57 31.81 19.84
N GLN A 321 -10.17 32.86 20.41
CA GLN A 321 -10.70 32.84 21.78
C GLN A 321 -12.18 32.45 21.82
N ASP A 322 -12.85 32.35 20.66
CA ASP A 322 -14.24 31.95 20.57
C ASP A 322 -14.37 30.42 20.71
N ALA A 323 -14.98 29.99 21.82
CA ALA A 323 -15.20 28.59 22.11
C ALA A 323 -16.13 27.88 21.10
N ASN A 324 -17.07 28.60 20.48
CA ASN A 324 -17.99 28.02 19.50
C ASN A 324 -17.25 27.71 18.20
N GLN A 325 -16.38 28.60 17.74
CA GLN A 325 -15.52 28.35 16.58
C GLN A 325 -14.56 27.17 16.84
N ALA A 326 -13.94 27.14 18.02
CA ALA A 326 -12.98 26.10 18.40
C ALA A 326 -13.61 24.69 18.59
N ALA A 327 -14.93 24.61 18.71
CA ALA A 327 -15.69 23.37 18.83
C ALA A 327 -15.91 22.68 17.47
N ALA A 328 -15.89 23.42 16.36
CA ALA A 328 -16.08 22.87 15.03
C ALA A 328 -14.89 21.97 14.63
N VAL A 329 -15.21 20.80 14.07
CA VAL A 329 -14.23 19.83 13.59
C VAL A 329 -14.55 19.41 12.16
N ASN A 330 -13.51 19.11 11.37
CA ASN A 330 -13.68 18.49 10.07
C ASN A 330 -13.95 16.98 10.27
N ALA A 331 -15.19 16.57 10.03
CA ALA A 331 -15.62 15.18 10.23
C ALA A 331 -14.83 14.18 9.36
N THR A 332 -14.46 14.55 8.13
CA THR A 332 -13.67 13.71 7.22
C THR A 332 -12.29 13.42 7.80
N VAL A 333 -11.55 14.46 8.20
CA VAL A 333 -10.21 14.30 8.80
C VAL A 333 -10.28 13.50 10.10
N MET A 334 -11.29 13.78 10.94
CA MET A 334 -11.47 13.05 12.20
C MET A 334 -11.84 11.57 11.98
N ASN A 335 -12.60 11.24 10.93
CA ASN A 335 -12.93 9.85 10.59
C ASN A 335 -11.68 9.07 10.13
N PHE A 336 -10.83 9.69 9.29
CA PHE A 336 -9.52 9.12 8.96
C PHE A 336 -8.66 8.90 10.22
N ALA A 337 -8.63 9.87 11.14
CA ALA A 337 -7.90 9.75 12.40
C ALA A 337 -8.44 8.60 13.28
N GLU A 338 -9.77 8.48 13.40
CA GLU A 338 -10.42 7.40 14.14
C GLU A 338 -10.06 6.03 13.57
N LYS A 339 -10.17 5.84 12.25
CA LYS A 339 -9.87 4.58 11.57
C LYS A 339 -8.38 4.22 11.61
N ALA A 340 -7.49 5.19 11.41
CA ALA A 340 -6.05 5.00 11.55
C ALA A 340 -5.67 4.58 12.98
N ASN A 341 -6.30 5.18 14.00
CA ASN A 341 -6.10 4.78 15.38
C ASN A 341 -6.69 3.40 15.69
N ALA A 342 -7.85 3.07 15.11
CA ALA A 342 -8.47 1.75 15.26
C ALA A 342 -7.56 0.65 14.70
N HIS A 343 -7.08 0.81 13.46
CA HIS A 343 -6.12 -0.14 12.87
C HIS A 343 -4.89 -0.31 13.77
N ARG A 344 -4.27 0.79 14.23
CA ARG A 344 -3.09 0.73 15.11
C ARG A 344 -3.34 -0.07 16.40
N LEU A 345 -4.48 0.14 17.04
CA LEU A 345 -4.82 -0.54 18.29
C LEU A 345 -5.15 -2.02 18.05
N VAL A 346 -5.84 -2.35 16.95
CA VAL A 346 -6.09 -3.74 16.56
C VAL A 346 -4.78 -4.45 16.22
N THR A 347 -3.88 -3.84 15.44
CA THR A 347 -2.55 -4.41 15.15
C THR A 347 -1.80 -4.72 16.44
N ARG A 348 -1.81 -3.82 17.42
CA ARG A 348 -1.20 -4.09 18.74
C ARG A 348 -1.80 -5.31 19.45
N VAL A 349 -3.13 -5.45 19.42
CA VAL A 349 -3.83 -6.61 19.99
C VAL A 349 -3.39 -7.90 19.28
N LEU A 350 -3.34 -7.89 17.94
CA LEU A 350 -2.91 -9.03 17.15
C LEU A 350 -1.44 -9.39 17.41
N ASP A 351 -0.55 -8.41 17.54
CA ASP A 351 0.88 -8.63 17.83
C ASP A 351 1.08 -9.24 19.22
N GLU A 352 0.36 -8.74 20.23
CA GLU A 352 0.35 -9.32 21.58
C GLU A 352 -0.13 -10.78 21.56
N TYR A 353 -1.22 -11.04 20.82
CA TYR A 353 -1.80 -12.37 20.67
C TYR A 353 -0.86 -13.32 19.91
N LYS A 354 -0.26 -12.90 18.79
CA LYS A 354 0.74 -13.66 18.03
C LYS A 354 1.92 -14.07 18.93
N ARG A 355 2.37 -13.17 19.81
CA ARG A 355 3.54 -13.40 20.68
C ARG A 355 3.23 -14.24 21.92
N THR A 356 2.03 -14.10 22.51
CA THR A 356 1.75 -14.63 23.86
C THR A 356 0.53 -15.54 23.95
N GLY A 357 -0.25 -15.66 22.87
CA GLY A 357 -1.56 -16.33 22.86
C GLY A 357 -2.65 -15.58 23.65
N LYS A 358 -2.37 -14.36 24.10
CA LYS A 358 -3.28 -13.51 24.87
C LYS A 358 -3.12 -12.05 24.43
N ALA A 359 -4.15 -11.24 24.63
CA ALA A 359 -4.03 -9.78 24.49
C ALA A 359 -4.38 -9.10 25.82
N THR A 360 -3.65 -8.03 26.15
CA THR A 360 -3.91 -7.20 27.33
C THR A 360 -4.40 -5.82 26.94
N THR A 361 -4.12 -5.37 25.71
CA THR A 361 -4.66 -4.15 25.14
C THR A 361 -6.19 -4.24 25.01
N ARG A 362 -6.91 -3.38 25.76
CA ARG A 362 -8.37 -3.24 25.63
C ARG A 362 -8.72 -2.18 24.60
N LEU A 363 -9.65 -2.50 23.71
CA LEU A 363 -10.18 -1.56 22.73
C LEU A 363 -11.34 -0.78 23.36
N ALA A 364 -11.30 0.55 23.21
CA ALA A 364 -12.40 1.40 23.66
C ALA A 364 -13.62 1.27 22.72
N PRO A 365 -14.85 1.54 23.18
CA PRO A 365 -16.07 1.38 22.37
C PRO A 365 -16.08 2.17 21.05
N ASN A 366 -15.44 3.34 21.03
CA ASN A 366 -15.30 4.15 19.81
C ASN A 366 -14.41 3.49 18.76
N VAL A 367 -13.46 2.65 19.17
CA VAL A 367 -12.57 1.88 18.28
C VAL A 367 -13.30 0.66 17.73
N THR A 368 -14.08 -0.04 18.54
CA THR A 368 -14.80 -1.24 18.07
C THR A 368 -15.92 -0.88 17.09
N ARG A 369 -16.57 0.27 17.27
CA ARG A 369 -17.66 0.77 16.40
C ARG A 369 -17.27 0.88 14.92
N VAL A 370 -16.00 1.13 14.59
CA VAL A 370 -15.56 1.27 13.19
C VAL A 370 -15.22 -0.07 12.51
N LEU A 371 -15.22 -1.17 13.26
CA LEU A 371 -14.86 -2.51 12.79
C LEU A 371 -16.09 -3.28 12.32
N ASP A 372 -15.94 -4.21 11.39
CA ASP A 372 -17.02 -5.12 10.99
C ASP A 372 -17.31 -6.17 12.07
N GLU A 373 -18.52 -6.76 12.03
CA GLU A 373 -19.00 -7.71 13.04
C GLU A 373 -18.09 -8.93 13.22
N GLU A 374 -17.54 -9.49 12.13
CA GLU A 374 -16.62 -10.63 12.19
C GLU A 374 -15.32 -10.25 12.93
N THR A 375 -14.80 -9.05 12.66
CA THR A 375 -13.62 -8.52 13.36
C THR A 375 -13.90 -8.27 14.84
N GLN A 376 -15.04 -7.68 15.18
CA GLN A 376 -15.44 -7.44 16.58
C GLN A 376 -15.56 -8.75 17.35
N ALA A 377 -16.28 -9.74 16.79
CA ALA A 377 -16.47 -11.04 17.41
C ALA A 377 -15.14 -11.75 17.67
N ALA A 378 -14.20 -11.72 16.72
CA ALA A 378 -12.89 -12.34 16.91
C ALA A 378 -12.03 -11.62 17.97
N LEU A 379 -12.09 -10.29 18.05
CA LEU A 379 -11.40 -9.53 19.09
C LEU A 379 -12.00 -9.78 20.48
N ASP A 380 -13.30 -9.98 20.58
CA ASP A 380 -13.97 -10.36 21.82
C ASP A 380 -13.57 -11.77 22.27
N GLN A 381 -13.42 -12.72 21.33
CA GLN A 381 -12.87 -14.04 21.62
C GLN A 381 -11.45 -13.96 22.20
N ILE A 382 -10.57 -13.15 21.58
CA ILE A 382 -9.21 -12.91 22.11
C ILE A 382 -9.27 -12.34 23.54
N ASN A 383 -10.13 -11.35 23.77
CA ASN A 383 -10.27 -10.70 25.09
C ASN A 383 -10.82 -11.65 26.17
N GLN A 384 -11.61 -12.65 25.77
CA GLN A 384 -12.11 -13.71 26.65
C GLN A 384 -11.08 -14.84 26.86
N GLY A 385 -9.90 -14.75 26.27
CA GLY A 385 -8.85 -15.76 26.33
C GLY A 385 -9.15 -17.00 25.46
N GLN A 386 -10.07 -16.87 24.50
CA GLN A 386 -10.34 -17.91 23.51
C GLN A 386 -9.32 -17.83 22.38
N GLN A 387 -9.05 -18.97 21.75
CA GLN A 387 -8.16 -19.04 20.60
C GLN A 387 -8.91 -18.75 19.30
N ILE A 388 -8.30 -17.93 18.44
CA ILE A 388 -8.70 -17.73 17.05
C ILE A 388 -7.65 -18.32 16.11
N SER A 389 -8.07 -18.69 14.90
CA SER A 389 -7.20 -19.30 13.89
C SER A 389 -6.22 -18.28 13.27
N GLN A 390 -5.12 -18.75 12.67
CA GLN A 390 -4.19 -17.88 11.94
C GLN A 390 -4.86 -17.17 10.74
N GLU A 391 -5.80 -17.84 10.08
CA GLU A 391 -6.60 -17.25 9.01
C GLU A 391 -7.44 -16.06 9.53
N GLN A 392 -8.06 -16.19 10.71
CA GLN A 392 -8.80 -15.10 11.34
C GLN A 392 -7.87 -13.93 11.68
N VAL A 393 -6.69 -14.18 12.24
CA VAL A 393 -5.69 -13.14 12.53
C VAL A 393 -5.32 -12.36 11.27
N LYS A 394 -4.98 -13.05 10.17
CA LYS A 394 -4.64 -12.42 8.88
C LYS A 394 -5.82 -11.65 8.27
N SER A 395 -7.03 -12.22 8.35
CA SER A 395 -8.25 -11.58 7.89
C SER A 395 -8.50 -10.25 8.61
N ILE A 396 -8.37 -10.22 9.94
CA ILE A 396 -8.52 -8.99 10.75
C ILE A 396 -7.45 -7.96 10.35
N GLY A 397 -6.18 -8.37 10.22
CA GLY A 397 -5.10 -7.49 9.77
C GLY A 397 -5.42 -6.84 8.43
N ASN A 398 -5.77 -7.64 7.42
CA ASN A 398 -6.10 -7.16 6.08
C ASN A 398 -7.33 -6.23 6.06
N LYS A 399 -8.43 -6.62 6.74
CA LYS A 399 -9.64 -5.80 6.83
C LYS A 399 -9.40 -4.45 7.51
N THR A 400 -8.64 -4.45 8.61
CA THR A 400 -8.38 -3.23 9.36
C THR A 400 -7.49 -2.25 8.60
N ARG A 401 -6.55 -2.73 7.77
CA ARG A 401 -5.78 -1.87 6.84
C ARG A 401 -6.68 -1.17 5.81
N LYS A 402 -7.83 -1.73 5.49
CA LYS A 402 -8.78 -1.23 4.46
C LYS A 402 -9.95 -0.44 5.03
N LEU A 403 -9.95 -0.10 6.33
CA LEU A 403 -11.05 0.64 6.97
C LEU A 403 -11.36 1.97 6.25
N THR A 404 -10.34 2.59 5.68
CA THR A 404 -10.43 3.90 5.02
C THR A 404 -10.94 3.84 3.58
N GLN A 405 -10.87 2.70 2.89
CA GLN A 405 -11.42 2.54 1.54
C GLN A 405 -12.94 2.68 1.50
N ARG A 406 -13.62 2.39 2.62
CA ARG A 406 -15.09 2.55 2.75
C ARG A 406 -15.55 4.01 2.87
N LEU A 407 -14.65 4.99 2.79
CA LEU A 407 -14.98 6.42 2.80
C LEU A 407 -15.24 6.97 1.41
N ASP A 408 -14.76 6.30 0.36
CA ASP A 408 -14.88 6.76 -1.02
C ASP A 408 -16.34 6.78 -1.50
N ASP A 409 -17.24 6.02 -0.83
CA ASP A 409 -18.69 6.09 -1.04
C ASP A 409 -19.36 7.33 -0.41
N ILE A 410 -18.62 8.18 0.31
CA ILE A 410 -19.14 9.31 1.11
C ILE A 410 -18.51 10.66 0.67
N LEU A 411 -17.48 10.65 -0.19
CA LEU A 411 -17.00 11.88 -0.80
C LEU A 411 -17.94 12.25 -1.97
N PRO A 412 -18.54 13.45 -1.95
CA PRO A 412 -19.56 13.86 -2.92
C PRO A 412 -19.03 14.06 -4.34
#